data_AF-A0A970TDY6-F1
#
_entry.id   AF-A0A970TDY6-F1
#
_cell.length_a   1.000
_cell.length_b   1.000
_cell.length_c   1.000
_cell.angle_alpha   90.00
_cell.angle_beta   90.00
_cell.angle_gamma   90.00
#
_symmetry.space_group_name_H-M   'P 1'
#
loop_
_entity.id
_entity.type
_entity.pdbx_description
1 polymer ?
#
loop_
_entity_poly.entity_id
_entity_poly.type
_entity_poly.pdbx_seq_one_letter_code
_entity_poly.pdbx_strand_id
1 'polypeptide(L)'
;MLTPSEIREKTFKSGLGYDKKEVELFIQEVSENYEKLLNENDALDKKVKDLTDSISYYKSIEKTLQKALVIAEKTAQDIKDNAHKEAEAIELDAKANAKIIESGALKQSEMLEHKTLNLLKQYDLFKAHFKNLLNAQLELLSSGSFQINTLDFSYKENYEAQPEPSALENSEKEAKDHIKEEEKADKRKSNSSKTSLEDTGAFEFIAIEDEEF
;
A
#
# COMPACT_ATOMS: atom_id res chain seq x y z
N MET A 1 -71.68 29.80 -22.38
CA MET A 1 -72.30 29.78 -23.73
C MET A 1 -73.64 29.05 -23.60
N LEU A 2 -74.44 28.96 -24.66
CA LEU A 2 -75.59 28.03 -24.68
C LEU A 2 -75.08 26.58 -24.64
N THR A 3 -75.87 25.67 -24.06
CA THR A 3 -75.66 24.21 -24.16
C THR A 3 -76.45 23.60 -25.33
N PRO A 4 -76.09 22.39 -25.83
CA PRO A 4 -76.88 21.69 -26.85
C PRO A 4 -78.36 21.50 -26.46
N SER A 5 -78.63 21.27 -25.17
CA SER A 5 -79.98 21.17 -24.61
C SER A 5 -80.74 22.49 -24.67
N GLU A 6 -80.13 23.60 -24.24
CA GLU A 6 -80.72 24.94 -24.34
C GLU A 6 -80.99 25.39 -25.79
N ILE A 7 -80.27 24.81 -26.76
CA ILE A 7 -80.53 24.99 -28.20
C ILE A 7 -81.78 24.18 -28.61
N ARG A 8 -81.90 22.90 -28.22
CA ARG A 8 -83.08 22.06 -28.50
C ARG A 8 -84.36 22.56 -27.82
N GLU A 9 -84.26 23.08 -26.60
CA GLU A 9 -85.40 23.61 -25.83
C GLU A 9 -85.86 25.01 -26.31
N LYS A 10 -85.20 25.59 -27.34
CA LYS A 10 -85.45 26.96 -27.75
C LYS A 10 -86.75 27.12 -28.54
N THR A 11 -87.80 27.60 -27.87
CA THR A 11 -89.08 27.93 -28.51
C THR A 11 -89.11 29.33 -29.12
N PHE A 12 -89.86 29.48 -30.22
CA PHE A 12 -90.03 30.72 -30.98
C PHE A 12 -91.52 31.12 -31.08
N LYS A 13 -91.79 32.41 -31.26
CA LYS A 13 -93.16 32.93 -31.41
C LYS A 13 -93.67 32.67 -32.83
N SER A 14 -94.91 32.21 -32.97
CA SER A 14 -95.56 32.00 -34.27
C SER A 14 -96.04 33.32 -34.90
N GLY A 15 -95.98 33.41 -36.23
CA GLY A 15 -96.34 34.58 -37.02
C GLY A 15 -96.01 34.38 -38.51
N LEU A 16 -96.04 35.45 -39.32
CA LEU A 16 -95.47 35.42 -40.68
C LEU A 16 -93.94 35.30 -40.58
N GLY A 17 -93.37 34.20 -41.06
CA GLY A 17 -91.95 33.88 -40.94
C GLY A 17 -91.57 32.56 -41.61
N TYR A 18 -90.40 32.02 -41.25
CA TYR A 18 -89.84 30.75 -41.76
C TYR A 18 -90.72 29.53 -41.41
N ASP A 19 -90.61 28.45 -42.19
CA ASP A 19 -91.33 27.21 -41.90
C ASP A 19 -90.84 26.58 -40.58
N LYS A 20 -91.79 26.24 -39.70
CA LYS A 20 -91.44 25.71 -38.37
C LYS A 20 -90.65 24.40 -38.46
N LYS A 21 -90.97 23.50 -39.40
CA LYS A 21 -90.30 22.20 -39.53
C LYS A 21 -88.87 22.35 -40.01
N GLU A 22 -88.64 23.25 -40.96
CA GLU A 22 -87.30 23.57 -41.47
C GLU A 22 -86.41 24.14 -40.35
N VAL A 23 -86.94 25.08 -39.56
CA VAL A 23 -86.25 25.64 -38.39
C VAL A 23 -85.98 24.58 -37.31
N GLU A 24 -86.93 23.69 -37.03
CA GLU A 24 -86.79 22.66 -35.97
C GLU A 24 -85.79 21.57 -36.38
N LEU A 25 -85.74 21.19 -37.68
CA LEU A 25 -84.70 20.33 -38.24
C LEU A 25 -83.31 20.97 -38.17
N PHE A 26 -83.19 22.25 -38.57
CA PHE A 26 -81.93 22.98 -38.49
C PHE A 26 -81.43 23.15 -37.05
N ILE A 27 -82.33 23.37 -36.09
CA ILE A 27 -81.97 23.44 -34.67
C ILE A 27 -81.46 22.09 -34.14
N GLN A 28 -82.02 20.97 -34.58
CA GLN A 28 -81.50 19.65 -34.22
C GLN A 28 -80.11 19.42 -34.82
N GLU A 29 -79.90 19.72 -36.10
CA GLU A 29 -78.59 19.60 -36.77
C GLU A 29 -77.53 20.51 -36.12
N VAL A 30 -77.87 21.75 -35.80
CA VAL A 30 -76.99 22.69 -35.08
C VAL A 30 -76.67 22.17 -33.69
N SER A 31 -77.66 21.65 -32.95
CA SER A 31 -77.44 21.09 -31.62
C SER A 31 -76.51 19.87 -31.66
N GLU A 32 -76.73 18.92 -32.59
CA GLU A 32 -75.87 17.73 -32.74
C GLU A 32 -74.43 18.09 -33.15
N ASN A 33 -74.24 19.02 -34.09
CA ASN A 33 -72.90 19.48 -34.49
C ASN A 33 -72.21 20.26 -33.36
N TYR A 34 -72.95 21.04 -32.57
CA TYR A 34 -72.41 21.79 -31.44
C TYR A 34 -72.10 20.89 -30.23
N GLU A 35 -72.90 19.85 -29.99
CA GLU A 35 -72.64 18.77 -29.03
C GLU A 35 -71.37 18.00 -29.41
N LYS A 36 -71.21 17.65 -30.70
CA LYS A 36 -69.98 17.05 -31.22
C LYS A 36 -68.76 17.98 -31.05
N LEU A 37 -68.90 19.26 -31.38
CA LEU A 37 -67.82 20.25 -31.27
C LEU A 37 -67.35 20.43 -29.82
N LEU A 38 -68.27 20.45 -28.84
CA LEU A 38 -67.93 20.51 -27.42
C LEU A 38 -67.18 19.24 -26.96
N ASN A 39 -67.66 18.05 -27.35
CA ASN A 39 -66.98 16.79 -27.02
C ASN A 39 -65.58 16.69 -27.65
N GLU A 40 -65.41 17.18 -28.88
CA GLU A 40 -64.10 17.24 -29.56
C GLU A 40 -63.18 18.28 -28.90
N ASN A 41 -63.72 19.43 -28.47
CA ASN A 41 -62.98 20.43 -27.70
C ASN A 41 -62.48 19.86 -26.37
N ASP A 42 -63.36 19.24 -25.57
CA ASP A 42 -63.00 18.58 -24.30
C ASP A 42 -61.95 17.47 -24.48
N ALA A 43 -61.98 16.73 -25.59
CA ALA A 43 -61.01 15.69 -25.91
C ALA A 43 -59.64 16.29 -26.30
N LEU A 44 -59.63 17.36 -27.08
CA LEU A 44 -58.42 18.13 -27.40
C LEU A 44 -57.82 18.78 -26.15
N ASP A 45 -58.65 19.36 -25.29
CA ASP A 45 -58.22 20.09 -24.09
C ASP A 45 -57.65 19.16 -23.01
N LYS A 46 -58.12 17.90 -22.94
CA LYS A 46 -57.46 16.81 -22.18
C LYS A 46 -56.11 16.45 -22.80
N LYS A 47 -56.07 16.16 -24.10
CA LYS A 47 -54.83 15.81 -24.82
C LYS A 47 -53.76 16.89 -24.75
N VAL A 48 -54.13 18.17 -24.74
CA VAL A 48 -53.21 19.31 -24.55
C VAL A 48 -52.62 19.31 -23.14
N LYS A 49 -53.41 18.98 -22.10
CA LYS A 49 -52.91 18.85 -20.71
C LYS A 49 -51.96 17.66 -20.60
N ASP A 50 -52.38 16.47 -21.07
CA ASP A 50 -51.55 15.25 -21.05
C ASP A 50 -50.18 15.46 -21.73
N LEU A 51 -50.17 16.13 -22.88
CA LEU A 51 -48.93 16.48 -23.61
C LEU A 51 -48.11 17.56 -22.89
N THR A 52 -48.75 18.55 -22.26
CA THR A 52 -48.05 19.61 -21.50
C THR A 52 -47.37 19.05 -20.26
N ASP A 53 -48.06 18.18 -19.52
CA ASP A 53 -47.52 17.51 -18.35
C ASP A 53 -46.40 16.54 -18.73
N SER A 54 -46.54 15.81 -19.85
CA SER A 54 -45.46 14.99 -20.43
C SER A 54 -44.22 15.83 -20.77
N ILE A 55 -44.40 16.98 -21.42
CA ILE A 55 -43.29 17.91 -21.74
C ILE A 55 -42.64 18.47 -20.46
N SER A 56 -43.43 18.77 -19.43
CA SER A 56 -42.94 19.21 -18.12
C SER A 56 -42.07 18.13 -17.45
N TYR A 57 -42.56 16.88 -17.46
CA TYR A 57 -41.85 15.71 -16.96
C TYR A 57 -40.51 15.48 -17.70
N TYR A 58 -40.50 15.47 -19.03
CA TYR A 58 -39.27 15.31 -19.81
C TYR A 58 -38.25 16.44 -19.57
N LYS A 59 -38.69 17.70 -19.43
CA LYS A 59 -37.81 18.81 -19.02
C LYS A 59 -37.23 18.65 -17.61
N SER A 60 -37.97 18.00 -16.69
CA SER A 60 -37.45 17.69 -15.36
C SER A 60 -36.36 16.61 -15.39
N ILE A 61 -36.52 15.60 -16.26
CA ILE A 61 -35.49 14.58 -16.53
C ILE A 61 -34.27 15.23 -17.20
N GLU A 62 -34.46 16.02 -18.25
CA GLU A 62 -33.40 16.71 -18.98
C GLU A 62 -32.53 17.54 -18.03
N LYS A 63 -33.15 18.36 -17.17
CA LYS A 63 -32.47 19.16 -16.15
C LYS A 63 -31.75 18.31 -15.09
N THR A 64 -32.20 17.09 -14.84
CA THR A 64 -31.56 16.15 -13.91
C THR A 64 -30.37 15.45 -14.57
N LEU A 65 -30.50 15.05 -15.83
CA LEU A 65 -29.42 14.49 -16.65
C LEU A 65 -28.30 15.51 -16.89
N GLN A 66 -28.63 16.77 -17.20
CA GLN A 66 -27.66 17.87 -17.31
C GLN A 66 -26.87 18.07 -16.01
N LYS A 67 -27.53 18.03 -14.84
CA LYS A 67 -26.84 18.06 -13.55
C LYS A 67 -25.93 16.85 -13.34
N ALA A 68 -26.41 15.64 -13.66
CA ALA A 68 -25.64 14.42 -13.51
C ALA A 68 -24.37 14.44 -14.39
N LEU A 69 -24.48 14.95 -15.63
CA LEU A 69 -23.33 15.13 -16.53
C LEU A 69 -22.31 16.14 -15.97
N VAL A 70 -22.74 17.31 -15.48
CA VAL A 70 -21.85 18.30 -14.86
C VAL A 70 -21.18 17.77 -13.58
N ILE A 71 -21.89 16.96 -12.79
CA ILE A 71 -21.32 16.29 -11.61
C ILE A 71 -20.30 15.24 -12.06
N ALA A 72 -20.61 14.40 -13.05
CA ALA A 72 -19.70 13.37 -13.55
C ALA A 72 -18.43 13.97 -14.19
N GLU A 73 -18.55 15.04 -14.97
CA GLU A 73 -17.42 15.80 -15.53
C GLU A 73 -16.53 16.37 -14.42
N LYS A 74 -17.13 17.02 -13.40
CA LYS A 74 -16.38 17.54 -12.26
C LYS A 74 -15.69 16.43 -11.47
N THR A 75 -16.38 15.34 -11.16
CA THR A 75 -15.82 14.19 -10.42
C THR A 75 -14.69 13.53 -11.20
N ALA A 76 -14.80 13.38 -12.53
CA ALA A 76 -13.71 12.87 -13.36
C ALA A 76 -12.47 13.79 -13.34
N GLN A 77 -12.67 15.11 -13.37
CA GLN A 77 -11.58 16.08 -13.24
C GLN A 77 -10.99 16.11 -11.83
N ASP A 78 -11.80 16.08 -10.77
CA ASP A 78 -11.36 16.00 -9.37
C ASP A 78 -10.53 14.72 -9.12
N ILE A 79 -10.97 13.56 -9.65
CA ILE A 79 -10.22 12.28 -9.61
C ILE A 79 -8.87 12.42 -10.31
N LYS A 80 -8.86 12.95 -11.53
CA LYS A 80 -7.64 13.13 -12.33
C LYS A 80 -6.64 14.05 -11.63
N ASP A 81 -7.09 15.18 -11.09
CA ASP A 81 -6.22 16.14 -10.40
C ASP A 81 -5.71 15.58 -9.06
N ASN A 82 -6.46 14.72 -8.39
CA ASN A 82 -5.97 14.03 -7.20
C ASN A 82 -4.95 12.93 -7.55
N ALA A 83 -5.21 12.13 -8.58
CA ALA A 83 -4.25 11.12 -9.07
C ALA A 83 -2.93 11.75 -9.54
N HIS A 84 -2.96 12.95 -10.16
CA HIS A 84 -1.75 13.68 -10.50
C HIS A 84 -0.97 14.16 -9.26
N LYS A 85 -1.64 14.69 -8.23
CA LYS A 85 -0.99 15.11 -6.97
C LYS A 85 -0.39 13.92 -6.21
N GLU A 86 -1.09 12.79 -6.20
CA GLU A 86 -0.63 11.56 -5.55
C GLU A 86 0.60 10.98 -6.28
N ALA A 87 0.57 10.94 -7.61
CA ALA A 87 1.73 10.56 -8.42
C ALA A 87 2.93 11.51 -8.21
N GLU A 88 2.72 12.82 -8.15
CA GLU A 88 3.78 13.80 -7.85
C GLU A 88 4.35 13.62 -6.44
N ALA A 89 3.50 13.35 -5.44
CA ALA A 89 3.92 13.07 -4.06
C ALA A 89 4.74 11.77 -3.96
N ILE A 90 4.31 10.69 -4.64
CA ILE A 90 5.04 9.41 -4.74
C ILE A 90 6.39 9.62 -5.44
N GLU A 91 6.43 10.38 -6.55
CA GLU A 91 7.69 10.71 -7.21
C GLU A 91 8.63 11.53 -6.31
N LEU A 92 8.10 12.47 -5.54
CA LEU A 92 8.89 13.31 -4.63
C LEU A 92 9.48 12.48 -3.47
N ASP A 93 8.66 11.64 -2.83
CA ASP A 93 9.12 10.75 -1.76
C ASP A 93 10.13 9.71 -2.26
N ALA A 94 9.88 9.07 -3.41
CA ALA A 94 10.84 8.16 -4.03
C ALA A 94 12.18 8.84 -4.34
N LYS A 95 12.16 10.08 -4.85
CA LYS A 95 13.39 10.89 -5.08
C LYS A 95 14.08 11.32 -3.78
N ALA A 96 13.33 11.54 -2.69
CA ALA A 96 13.89 11.83 -1.38
C ALA A 96 14.58 10.59 -0.76
N ASN A 97 13.88 9.45 -0.77
CA ASN A 97 14.39 8.18 -0.27
C ASN A 97 15.60 7.69 -1.07
N ALA A 98 15.61 7.85 -2.39
CA ALA A 98 16.78 7.56 -3.23
C ALA A 98 18.02 8.38 -2.80
N LYS A 99 17.87 9.69 -2.55
CA LYS A 99 18.96 10.56 -2.07
C LYS A 99 19.45 10.19 -0.67
N ILE A 100 18.56 9.72 0.21
CA ILE A 100 18.93 9.24 1.55
C ILE A 100 19.78 7.96 1.42
N ILE A 101 19.40 7.04 0.54
CA ILE A 101 20.15 5.80 0.26
C ILE A 101 21.51 6.12 -0.36
N GLU A 102 21.56 7.01 -1.37
CA GLU A 102 22.80 7.46 -2.02
C GLU A 102 23.77 8.11 -1.02
N SER A 103 23.30 9.06 -0.23
CA SER A 103 24.08 9.73 0.83
C SER A 103 24.58 8.74 1.89
N GLY A 104 23.73 7.78 2.28
CA GLY A 104 24.10 6.69 3.19
C GLY A 104 25.19 5.78 2.62
N ALA A 105 25.11 5.43 1.33
CA ALA A 105 26.09 4.60 0.65
C ALA A 105 27.45 5.31 0.46
N LEU A 106 27.43 6.58 0.04
CA LEU A 106 28.62 7.43 -0.07
C LEU A 106 29.37 7.52 1.27
N LYS A 107 28.65 7.85 2.35
CA LYS A 107 29.22 7.91 3.71
C LYS A 107 29.77 6.57 4.20
N GLN A 108 29.14 5.45 3.85
CA GLN A 108 29.67 4.12 4.15
C GLN A 108 30.96 3.83 3.36
N SER A 109 31.05 4.27 2.09
CA SER A 109 32.24 4.16 1.27
C SER A 109 33.42 4.95 1.86
N GLU A 110 33.20 6.23 2.21
CA GLU A 110 34.19 7.08 2.89
C GLU A 110 34.70 6.44 4.19
N MET A 111 33.79 5.90 5.02
CA MET A 111 34.15 5.22 6.26
C MET A 111 34.92 3.91 6.02
N LEU A 112 34.66 3.20 4.92
CA LEU A 112 35.39 1.98 4.54
C LEU A 112 36.78 2.31 3.98
N GLU A 113 36.91 3.36 3.17
CA GLU A 113 38.19 3.85 2.66
C GLU A 113 39.09 4.30 3.82
N HIS A 114 38.59 5.13 4.73
CA HIS A 114 39.34 5.55 5.92
C HIS A 114 39.77 4.37 6.81
N LYS A 115 38.92 3.35 7.00
CA LYS A 115 39.30 2.11 7.69
C LYS A 115 40.43 1.37 6.96
N THR A 116 40.35 1.28 5.64
CA THR A 116 41.33 0.58 4.79
C THR A 116 42.69 1.28 4.82
N LEU A 117 42.70 2.61 4.68
CA LEU A 117 43.91 3.43 4.79
C LEU A 117 44.56 3.34 6.19
N ASN A 118 43.76 3.24 7.25
CA ASN A 118 44.28 3.08 8.61
C ASN A 118 44.82 1.67 8.87
N LEU A 119 44.17 0.63 8.34
CA LEU A 119 44.66 -0.75 8.42
C LEU A 119 45.97 -0.93 7.65
N LEU A 120 46.12 -0.30 6.47
CA LEU A 120 47.37 -0.31 5.70
C LEU A 120 48.52 0.34 6.48
N LYS A 121 48.28 1.50 7.13
CA LYS A 121 49.28 2.13 8.01
C LYS A 121 49.68 1.23 9.19
N GLN A 122 48.71 0.55 9.81
CA GLN A 122 48.99 -0.41 10.89
C GLN A 122 49.83 -1.60 10.39
N TYR A 123 49.55 -2.12 9.19
CA TYR A 123 50.33 -3.18 8.56
C TYR A 123 51.78 -2.75 8.29
N ASP A 124 52.02 -1.56 7.69
CA ASP A 124 53.38 -1.10 7.42
C ASP A 124 54.16 -0.76 8.71
N LEU A 125 53.50 -0.24 9.75
CA LEU A 125 54.10 -0.09 11.09
C LEU A 125 54.49 -1.46 11.69
N PHE A 126 53.57 -2.43 11.70
CA PHE A 126 53.85 -3.79 12.19
C PHE A 126 55.02 -4.44 11.43
N LYS A 127 55.04 -4.32 10.11
CA LYS A 127 56.10 -4.80 9.21
C LYS A 127 57.45 -4.12 9.48
N ALA A 128 57.47 -2.84 9.83
CA ALA A 128 58.67 -2.14 10.26
C ALA A 128 59.15 -2.62 11.65
N HIS A 129 58.25 -2.74 12.63
CA HIS A 129 58.58 -3.29 13.95
C HIS A 129 59.12 -4.72 13.87
N PHE A 130 58.50 -5.59 13.06
CA PHE A 130 58.93 -6.98 12.89
C PHE A 130 60.29 -7.10 12.20
N LYS A 131 60.57 -6.26 11.19
CA LYS A 131 61.91 -6.15 10.59
C LYS A 131 62.95 -5.71 11.62
N ASN A 132 62.65 -4.70 12.43
CA ASN A 132 63.57 -4.21 13.46
C ASN A 132 63.84 -5.29 14.54
N LEU A 133 62.82 -6.05 14.93
CA LEU A 133 62.96 -7.19 15.84
C LEU A 133 63.85 -8.28 15.24
N LEU A 134 63.63 -8.68 13.98
CA LEU A 134 64.48 -9.67 13.31
C LEU A 134 65.92 -9.19 13.16
N ASN A 135 66.14 -7.92 12.81
CA ASN A 135 67.47 -7.34 12.73
C ASN A 135 68.19 -7.37 14.09
N ALA A 136 67.51 -7.02 15.19
CA ALA A 136 68.07 -7.07 16.53
C ALA A 136 68.39 -8.51 16.98
N GLN A 137 67.57 -9.51 16.62
CA GLN A 137 67.86 -10.92 16.89
C GLN A 137 69.04 -11.44 16.05
N LEU A 138 69.15 -11.03 14.79
CA LEU A 138 70.32 -11.33 13.94
C LEU A 138 71.59 -10.65 14.46
N GLU A 139 71.49 -9.43 14.97
CA GLU A 139 72.60 -8.70 15.59
C GLU A 139 73.07 -9.40 16.88
N LEU A 140 72.15 -9.86 17.74
CA LEU A 140 72.48 -10.67 18.91
C LEU A 140 73.21 -11.97 18.54
N LEU A 141 72.71 -12.71 17.55
CA LEU A 141 73.35 -13.95 17.06
C LEU A 141 74.68 -13.72 16.33
N SER A 142 74.86 -12.56 15.71
CA SER A 142 76.11 -12.17 15.03
C SER A 142 77.14 -11.55 15.99
N SER A 143 76.68 -11.08 17.17
CA SER A 143 77.55 -10.53 18.20
C SER A 143 78.37 -11.63 18.89
N GLY A 144 79.59 -11.28 19.32
CA GLY A 144 80.54 -12.25 19.88
C GLY A 144 80.12 -12.93 21.19
N SER A 145 78.95 -12.62 21.75
CA SER A 145 78.39 -13.30 22.92
C SER A 145 77.69 -14.63 22.58
N PHE A 146 77.27 -14.87 21.33
CA PHE A 146 76.67 -16.15 20.93
C PHE A 146 77.74 -17.23 20.63
N GLN A 147 78.68 -17.40 21.55
CA GLN A 147 79.70 -18.44 21.51
C GLN A 147 79.25 -19.61 22.39
N ILE A 148 78.46 -20.54 21.81
CA ILE A 148 78.19 -21.84 22.43
C ILE A 148 79.51 -22.62 22.46
N ASN A 149 80.20 -22.52 23.58
CA ASN A 149 81.46 -23.21 23.81
C ASN A 149 81.14 -24.68 24.11
N THR A 150 81.38 -25.57 23.15
CA THR A 150 80.94 -26.99 23.18
C THR A 150 81.62 -27.86 24.25
N LEU A 151 82.37 -27.23 25.16
CA LEU A 151 83.04 -27.85 26.31
C LEU A 151 82.15 -27.93 27.56
N ASP A 152 81.06 -27.15 27.65
CA ASP A 152 80.22 -27.07 28.86
C ASP A 152 79.25 -28.27 29.02
N PHE A 153 79.15 -29.12 28.00
CA PHE A 153 78.40 -30.39 28.04
C PHE A 153 79.28 -31.60 28.45
N SER A 154 80.22 -31.40 29.38
CA SER A 154 80.99 -32.52 29.96
C SER A 154 80.11 -33.33 30.94
N TYR A 155 79.26 -34.19 30.41
CA TYR A 155 78.35 -35.06 31.15
C TYR A 155 79.17 -35.96 32.12
N LYS A 156 79.02 -35.74 33.42
CA LYS A 156 79.56 -36.65 34.45
C LYS A 156 78.47 -37.59 34.93
N GLU A 157 78.48 -38.81 34.40
CA GLU A 157 77.79 -39.92 35.04
C GLU A 157 78.40 -40.15 36.43
N ASN A 158 77.55 -40.18 37.45
CA ASN A 158 77.81 -40.82 38.73
C ASN A 158 76.53 -41.56 39.12
N TYR A 159 76.44 -42.83 38.73
CA TYR A 159 75.37 -43.71 39.16
C TYR A 159 75.60 -44.17 40.60
N GLU A 160 75.03 -43.46 41.57
CA GLU A 160 74.69 -44.08 42.86
C GLU A 160 73.32 -44.74 42.73
N ALA A 161 73.27 -46.05 42.95
CA ALA A 161 72.08 -46.87 42.76
C ALA A 161 71.36 -47.18 44.09
N GLN A 162 70.11 -47.63 43.98
CA GLN A 162 69.15 -48.05 45.02
C GLN A 162 68.18 -46.96 45.51
N PRO A 163 66.87 -47.28 45.67
CA PRO A 163 66.06 -48.31 45.01
C PRO A 163 64.84 -47.73 44.27
N GLU A 164 64.10 -48.58 43.55
CA GLU A 164 62.91 -48.16 42.78
C GLU A 164 61.77 -47.62 43.68
N PRO A 165 61.16 -46.47 43.34
CA PRO A 165 59.84 -46.10 43.86
C PRO A 165 58.77 -47.03 43.27
N SER A 166 58.09 -47.79 44.12
CA SER A 166 56.95 -48.63 43.73
C SER A 166 55.83 -47.83 43.06
N ALA A 167 55.17 -48.44 42.07
CA ALA A 167 54.20 -47.78 41.19
C ALA A 167 53.15 -46.91 41.92
N LEU A 168 53.08 -45.63 41.52
CA LEU A 168 51.93 -44.75 41.74
C LEU A 168 51.22 -44.49 40.41
N GLU A 169 50.57 -45.54 39.92
CA GLU A 169 49.50 -45.44 38.93
C GLU A 169 48.33 -44.64 39.54
N ASN A 170 48.25 -43.33 39.28
CA ASN A 170 47.03 -42.50 39.18
C ASN A 170 47.39 -40.99 39.10
N SER A 171 47.46 -40.42 37.90
CA SER A 171 47.40 -38.96 37.70
C SER A 171 46.75 -38.50 36.38
N GLU A 172 46.37 -39.41 35.47
CA GLU A 172 45.68 -39.08 34.21
C GLU A 172 44.17 -38.73 34.34
N LYS A 173 43.63 -38.63 35.56
CA LYS A 173 42.18 -38.43 35.78
C LYS A 173 41.73 -36.99 35.95
N GLU A 174 42.58 -36.08 36.45
CA GLU A 174 42.15 -34.70 36.72
C GLU A 174 42.22 -33.79 35.48
N ALA A 175 42.99 -34.18 34.46
CA ALA A 175 43.11 -33.44 33.19
C ALA A 175 41.93 -33.64 32.19
N LYS A 176 40.88 -34.41 32.54
CA LYS A 176 39.78 -34.77 31.62
C LYS A 176 38.38 -34.31 32.03
N ASP A 177 38.19 -33.78 33.23
CA ASP A 177 36.90 -33.20 33.64
C ASP A 177 36.81 -31.68 33.38
N HIS A 178 37.93 -30.94 33.45
CA HIS A 178 37.96 -29.50 33.13
C HIS A 178 37.66 -29.14 31.66
N ILE A 179 37.52 -30.13 30.76
CA ILE A 179 37.15 -29.92 29.35
C ILE A 179 35.65 -30.23 29.10
N LYS A 180 34.87 -30.59 30.14
CA LYS A 180 33.45 -31.02 30.00
C LYS A 180 32.37 -30.06 30.53
N GLU A 181 32.75 -28.90 31.06
CA GLU A 181 31.77 -27.93 31.58
C GLU A 181 31.48 -26.75 30.64
N GLU A 182 32.44 -26.23 29.88
CA GLU A 182 32.17 -25.08 28.98
C GLU A 182 31.29 -25.44 27.76
N GLU A 183 31.40 -26.66 27.22
CA GLU A 183 30.59 -27.09 26.05
C GLU A 183 29.08 -27.30 26.37
N LYS A 184 28.65 -27.02 27.61
CA LYS A 184 27.24 -27.01 28.03
C LYS A 184 26.64 -25.61 28.20
N ALA A 185 27.43 -24.54 28.13
CA ALA A 185 26.91 -23.17 28.21
C ALA A 185 26.06 -22.80 26.98
N ASP A 186 26.52 -23.16 25.77
CA ASP A 186 25.99 -22.62 24.52
C ASP A 186 24.78 -23.39 23.92
N LYS A 187 24.09 -24.19 24.75
CA LYS A 187 22.82 -24.85 24.41
C LYS A 187 21.66 -24.46 25.33
N ARG A 188 21.78 -23.33 26.05
CA ARG A 188 20.73 -22.79 26.94
C ARG A 188 20.26 -21.36 26.60
N LYS A 189 20.55 -20.84 25.40
CA LYS A 189 20.01 -19.55 24.89
C LYS A 189 19.01 -19.66 23.73
N SER A 190 18.68 -20.87 23.28
CA SER A 190 17.75 -21.09 22.15
C SER A 190 16.30 -21.43 22.56
N ASN A 191 15.94 -21.36 23.84
CA ASN A 191 14.66 -21.90 24.31
C ASN A 191 14.04 -21.14 25.52
N SER A 192 13.73 -19.85 25.35
CA SER A 192 13.00 -19.04 26.34
C SER A 192 12.11 -17.94 25.75
N SER A 193 11.39 -18.23 24.65
CA SER A 193 10.39 -17.31 24.08
C SER A 193 9.34 -18.03 23.19
N LYS A 194 8.63 -19.01 23.75
CA LYS A 194 7.42 -19.61 23.14
C LYS A 194 6.35 -19.87 24.21
N THR A 195 5.55 -18.85 24.49
CA THR A 195 4.34 -18.89 25.31
C THR A 195 3.37 -17.80 24.83
N SER A 196 2.07 -18.15 24.73
CA SER A 196 0.91 -17.25 24.53
C SER A 196 0.99 -16.20 23.41
N LEU A 197 0.31 -16.49 22.29
CA LEU A 197 -0.17 -15.49 21.32
C LEU A 197 -1.63 -15.80 20.96
N GLU A 198 -2.52 -15.36 21.86
CA GLU A 198 -3.97 -15.22 21.72
C GLU A 198 -4.30 -13.95 22.53
N ASP A 199 -5.07 -12.96 22.07
CA ASP A 199 -5.56 -12.64 20.71
C ASP A 199 -5.69 -11.10 20.59
N THR A 200 -5.55 -10.45 19.44
CA THR A 200 -6.67 -10.05 18.56
C THR A 200 -6.16 -9.24 17.35
N GLY A 201 -6.86 -9.33 16.21
CA GLY A 201 -6.69 -8.46 15.03
C GLY A 201 -5.74 -9.03 13.96
N ALA A 202 -6.24 -9.77 12.96
CA ALA A 202 -6.87 -9.25 11.73
C ALA A 202 -5.90 -8.37 10.89
N PHE A 203 -5.47 -8.79 9.70
CA PHE A 203 -6.34 -9.02 8.54
C PHE A 203 -5.83 -10.12 7.59
N GLU A 204 -6.75 -10.87 7.01
CA GLU A 204 -6.52 -11.77 5.88
C GLU A 204 -6.77 -11.02 4.56
N PHE A 205 -6.02 -11.35 3.50
CA PHE A 205 -6.03 -10.62 2.23
C PHE A 205 -6.34 -11.58 1.08
N ILE A 206 -7.52 -11.46 0.45
CA ILE A 206 -7.82 -11.89 -0.93
C ILE A 206 -9.26 -11.53 -1.36
N ALA A 207 -9.45 -11.42 -2.69
CA ALA A 207 -10.69 -11.34 -3.45
C ALA A 207 -11.48 -10.01 -3.50
N ILE A 208 -12.08 -9.80 -4.67
CA ILE A 208 -12.95 -8.70 -5.10
C ILE A 208 -14.17 -9.38 -5.74
N GLU A 209 -15.38 -8.94 -5.40
CA GLU A 209 -16.66 -9.08 -6.10
C GLU A 209 -17.60 -8.11 -5.33
N ASP A 210 -18.04 -6.97 -5.89
CA ASP A 210 -19.08 -6.75 -6.92
C ASP A 210 -20.50 -6.56 -6.32
N GLU A 211 -21.28 -5.66 -6.93
CA GLU A 211 -22.67 -5.25 -6.60
C GLU A 211 -22.89 -4.55 -5.22
N GLU A 212 -23.76 -3.53 -5.03
CA GLU A 212 -24.59 -2.71 -5.94
C GLU A 212 -24.35 -1.20 -5.65
N PHE A 213 -24.39 -0.33 -6.69
CA PHE A 213 -25.30 0.84 -6.82
C PHE A 213 -24.94 1.75 -8.02
#